data_AF-A0A7S1YVE7-F1
#
_entry.id   AF-A0A7S1YVE7-F1
#
_cell.length_a   1.000
_cell.length_b   1.000
_cell.length_c   1.000
_cell.angle_alpha   90.00
_cell.angle_beta   90.00
_cell.angle_gamma   90.00
#
_symmetry.space_group_name_H-M   'P 1'
#
loop_
_entity.id
_entity.type
_entity.pdbx_description
1 polymer ?
#
loop_
_entity_poly.entity_id
_entity_poly.type
_entity_poly.pdbx_seq_one_letter_code
_entity_poly.pdbx_strand_id
1 'polypeptide(L)'
;MFNHGSAETEVEYVYDEDGNCYVQTIRDVPAGSPLRMSYGDPTNPSFLFARYGFLDESSPATFCKLIPSHISEEMQNIGYAHNRMLFFKDSGDVSQEVWDVLLYQVLGENDEWKQKEFYEAHMNGDYDTKESIHEQYRSQTMAKLLDHIDSFLYQLEKLSEKTYGRSVDDHPRLPLILRHNEFVRDTFLTVRSRYFE
;
A
#
# COMPACT_ATOMS: atom_id res chain seq x y z
N MET A 1 12.88 14.87 -21.10
CA MET A 1 12.55 14.39 -19.73
C MET A 1 12.19 12.93 -19.82
N PHE A 2 12.59 12.11 -18.85
CA PHE A 2 12.35 10.66 -18.82
C PHE A 2 10.98 10.37 -18.22
N ASN A 3 10.21 9.45 -18.80
CA ASN A 3 8.90 9.04 -18.27
C ASN A 3 9.04 8.00 -17.15
N HIS A 4 7.94 7.73 -16.42
CA HIS A 4 7.90 6.65 -15.44
C HIS A 4 7.99 5.26 -16.10
N GLY A 5 8.73 4.34 -15.48
CA GLY A 5 8.67 2.90 -15.72
C GLY A 5 8.51 2.13 -14.41
N SER A 6 7.61 1.15 -14.40
CA SER A 6 7.13 0.48 -13.18
C SER A 6 7.91 -0.78 -12.82
N ALA A 7 8.03 -1.73 -13.76
CA ALA A 7 8.69 -3.01 -13.53
C ALA A 7 10.19 -2.98 -13.84
N GLU A 8 10.55 -2.29 -14.93
CA GLU A 8 11.94 -2.13 -15.37
C GLU A 8 12.14 -0.70 -15.86
N THR A 9 13.28 -0.12 -15.47
CA THR A 9 13.70 1.21 -15.89
C THR A 9 14.97 1.12 -16.71
N GLU A 10 15.16 2.08 -17.60
CA GLU A 10 16.36 2.13 -18.44
C GLU A 10 17.45 3.00 -17.83
N VAL A 11 17.06 3.98 -17.02
CA VAL A 11 17.98 4.97 -16.47
C VAL A 11 17.73 5.27 -15.00
N GLU A 12 18.77 5.76 -14.33
CA GLU A 12 18.72 6.25 -12.94
C GLU A 12 19.48 7.57 -12.79
N TYR A 13 19.20 8.31 -11.72
CA TYR A 13 20.00 9.46 -11.31
C TYR A 13 21.20 9.01 -10.51
N VAL A 14 22.35 9.61 -10.80
CA VAL A 14 23.60 9.40 -10.06
C VAL A 14 24.18 10.75 -9.68
N TYR A 15 24.72 10.82 -8.47
CA TYR A 15 25.45 11.97 -7.97
C TYR A 15 26.92 11.59 -7.81
N ASP A 16 27.83 12.44 -8.29
CA ASP A 16 29.25 12.29 -8.01
C ASP A 16 29.62 12.89 -6.64
N GLU A 17 30.90 12.79 -6.27
CA GLU A 17 31.42 13.30 -4.98
C GLU A 17 31.30 14.84 -4.86
N ASP A 18 31.24 15.55 -5.98
CA ASP A 18 31.07 17.00 -6.04
C ASP A 18 29.59 17.43 -6.02
N GLY A 19 28.65 16.47 -6.02
CA GLY A 19 27.21 16.69 -6.02
C GLY A 19 26.62 17.01 -7.40
N ASN A 20 27.37 16.81 -8.48
CA ASN A 20 26.85 16.92 -9.84
C ASN A 20 25.91 15.76 -10.13
N CYS A 21 24.77 16.07 -10.75
CA CYS A 21 23.74 15.09 -11.09
C CYS A 21 23.87 14.66 -12.56
N TYR A 22 23.95 13.35 -12.78
CA TYR A 22 23.98 12.74 -14.11
C TYR A 22 22.90 11.66 -14.22
N VAL A 23 22.57 11.31 -15.45
CA VAL A 23 21.69 10.18 -15.76
C VAL A 23 22.49 9.14 -16.53
N GLN A 24 22.46 7.91 -16.04
CA GLN A 24 23.14 6.79 -16.68
C GLN A 24 22.14 5.69 -17.03
N THR A 25 22.44 4.94 -18.10
CA THR A 25 21.71 3.71 -18.41
C THR A 25 22.14 2.60 -17.46
N ILE A 26 21.18 1.87 -16.90
CA ILE A 26 21.43 0.73 -15.99
C ILE A 26 21.40 -0.63 -16.71
N ARG A 27 21.14 -0.61 -18.02
CA ARG A 27 21.11 -1.77 -18.91
C ARG A 27 21.36 -1.35 -20.35
N ASP A 28 21.62 -2.31 -21.23
CA ASP A 28 21.71 -2.06 -22.67
C ASP A 28 20.35 -1.57 -23.22
N VAL A 29 20.35 -0.43 -23.91
CA VAL A 29 19.15 0.16 -24.50
C VAL A 29 19.35 0.31 -26.02
N PRO A 30 18.54 -0.39 -26.85
CA PRO A 30 18.62 -0.24 -28.31
C PRO A 30 18.32 1.18 -28.77
N ALA A 31 18.99 1.63 -29.82
CA ALA A 31 18.75 2.95 -30.41
C ALA A 31 17.27 3.13 -30.80
N GLY A 32 16.70 4.28 -30.46
CA GLY A 32 15.28 4.59 -30.69
C GLY A 32 14.31 4.07 -29.63
N SER A 33 14.78 3.32 -28.63
CA SER A 33 13.96 2.87 -27.50
C SER A 33 13.71 4.00 -26.49
N PRO A 34 12.59 3.97 -25.75
CA PRO A 34 12.33 4.93 -24.70
C PRO A 34 13.34 4.79 -23.55
N LEU A 35 13.66 5.91 -22.90
CA LEU A 35 14.39 5.95 -21.65
C LEU A 35 13.42 6.34 -20.53
N ARG A 36 13.17 5.42 -19.59
CA ARG A 36 12.30 5.62 -18.44
C ARG A 36 13.06 5.44 -17.14
N MET A 37 12.55 6.09 -16.10
CA MET A 37 13.05 6.02 -14.73
C MET A 37 11.92 5.71 -13.77
N SER A 38 12.24 5.25 -12.58
CA SER A 38 11.23 5.12 -11.54
C SER A 38 10.95 6.49 -10.92
N TYR A 39 9.67 6.84 -10.78
CA TYR A 39 9.25 8.09 -10.13
C TYR A 39 8.94 7.86 -8.64
N GLY A 40 8.98 6.61 -8.17
CA GLY A 40 8.62 6.26 -6.80
C GLY A 40 8.39 4.76 -6.64
N ASP A 41 7.59 4.40 -5.64
CA ASP A 41 7.21 3.02 -5.38
C ASP A 41 6.28 2.49 -6.49
N PRO A 42 6.71 1.48 -7.28
CA PRO A 42 5.88 0.90 -8.33
C PRO A 42 4.85 -0.09 -7.79
N THR A 43 4.92 -0.47 -6.51
CA THR A 43 4.01 -1.47 -5.92
C THR A 43 2.62 -0.91 -5.64
N ASN A 44 2.51 0.40 -5.40
CA ASN A 44 1.29 1.09 -5.02
C ASN A 44 1.11 2.38 -5.83
N PRO A 45 0.05 2.49 -6.65
CA PRO A 45 -0.07 3.61 -7.58
C PRO A 45 -0.58 4.89 -6.92
N SER A 46 -0.97 4.84 -5.64
CA SER A 46 -1.58 5.98 -4.95
C SER A 46 -0.62 7.17 -4.81
N PHE A 47 0.67 6.90 -4.59
CA PHE A 47 1.69 7.95 -4.52
C PHE A 47 1.87 8.63 -5.88
N LEU A 48 1.99 7.83 -6.94
CA LEU A 48 2.16 8.32 -8.30
C LEU A 48 0.96 9.16 -8.76
N PHE A 49 -0.25 8.70 -8.44
CA PHE A 49 -1.48 9.43 -8.67
C PHE A 49 -1.49 10.79 -7.95
N ALA A 50 -1.23 10.81 -6.64
CA ALA A 50 -1.27 12.04 -5.85
C ALA A 50 -0.19 13.05 -6.25
N ARG A 51 1.01 12.58 -6.60
CA ARG A 51 2.17 13.44 -6.87
C ARG A 51 2.30 13.86 -8.33
N TYR A 52 2.00 12.96 -9.26
CA TYR A 52 2.26 13.15 -10.70
C TYR A 52 0.98 13.16 -11.55
N GLY A 53 -0.18 12.83 -10.99
CA GLY A 53 -1.46 12.95 -11.71
C GLY A 53 -1.65 11.90 -12.80
N PHE A 54 -1.08 10.71 -12.64
CA PHE A 54 -1.37 9.54 -13.48
C PHE A 54 -1.57 8.29 -12.62
N LEU A 55 -2.29 7.31 -13.15
CA LEU A 55 -2.52 6.02 -12.51
C LEU A 55 -1.63 4.98 -13.17
N ASP A 56 -0.78 4.32 -12.38
CA ASP A 56 -0.04 3.15 -12.84
C ASP A 56 -0.86 1.88 -12.57
N GLU A 57 -1.63 1.44 -13.56
CA GLU A 57 -2.49 0.26 -13.43
C GLU A 57 -1.67 -1.05 -13.40
N SER A 58 -0.37 -0.99 -13.73
CA SER A 58 0.52 -2.14 -13.65
C SER A 58 0.93 -2.47 -12.21
N SER A 59 0.79 -1.51 -11.27
CA SER A 59 1.10 -1.75 -9.86
C SER A 59 0.38 -3.00 -9.34
N PRO A 60 1.08 -3.94 -8.69
CA PRO A 60 0.52 -5.20 -8.20
C PRO A 60 -0.36 -5.04 -6.97
N ALA A 61 -0.31 -3.90 -6.27
CA ALA A 61 -0.98 -3.70 -4.99
C ALA A 61 -1.49 -2.27 -4.80
N THR A 62 -2.21 -2.05 -3.70
CA THR A 62 -2.46 -0.73 -3.11
C THR A 62 -2.09 -0.76 -1.63
N PHE A 63 -1.69 0.39 -1.08
CA PHE A 63 -1.69 0.57 0.37
C PHE A 63 -3.06 0.20 0.93
N CYS A 64 -3.09 -0.57 2.02
CA CYS A 64 -4.31 -1.08 2.66
C CYS A 64 -5.22 0.02 3.24
N LYS A 65 -4.82 1.29 3.20
CA LYS A 65 -5.61 2.45 3.67
C LYS A 65 -5.99 2.38 5.16
N LEU A 66 -5.32 1.54 5.96
CA LEU A 66 -5.46 1.57 7.40
C LEU A 66 -4.83 2.86 7.92
N ILE A 67 -5.63 3.76 8.47
CA ILE A 67 -5.18 5.05 9.02
C ILE A 67 -5.64 5.12 10.48
N PRO A 68 -4.79 4.69 11.43
CA PRO A 68 -5.05 4.80 12.86
C PRO A 68 -5.13 6.27 13.30
N SER A 69 -5.85 6.52 14.40
CA SER A 69 -5.92 7.86 15.02
C SER A 69 -4.59 8.32 15.62
N HIS A 70 -3.74 7.37 16.01
CA HIS A 70 -2.39 7.60 16.51
C HIS A 70 -1.43 6.56 15.92
N ILE A 71 -0.29 7.02 15.42
CA ILE A 71 0.78 6.16 14.89
C ILE A 71 1.94 6.28 15.88
N SER A 72 2.24 5.19 16.59
CA SER A 72 3.38 5.11 17.50
C SER A 72 4.66 4.71 16.76
N GLU A 73 5.81 4.93 17.40
CA GLU A 73 7.11 4.44 16.91
C GLU A 73 7.12 2.90 16.81
N GLU A 74 6.52 2.21 17.79
CA GLU A 74 6.40 0.74 17.78
C GLU A 74 5.64 0.25 16.56
N MET A 75 4.56 0.93 16.14
CA MET A 75 3.82 0.59 14.92
C MET A 75 4.70 0.77 13.66
N GLN A 76 5.51 1.82 13.61
CA GLN A 76 6.43 2.03 12.49
C GLN A 76 7.50 0.93 12.45
N ASN A 77 8.04 0.55 13.62
CA ASN A 77 9.04 -0.50 13.75
C ASN A 77 8.52 -1.85 13.25
N ILE A 78 7.26 -2.20 13.55
CA ILE A 78 6.63 -3.43 13.05
C ILE A 78 6.14 -3.35 11.60
N GLY A 79 6.34 -2.22 10.92
CA GLY A 79 6.12 -2.08 9.49
C GLY A 79 4.92 -1.25 9.06
N TYR A 80 4.37 -0.41 9.93
CA TYR A 80 3.39 0.61 9.52
C TYR A 80 4.01 1.61 8.54
N ALA A 81 3.85 1.35 7.24
CA ALA A 81 4.33 2.19 6.16
C ALA A 81 3.51 2.00 4.88
N HIS A 82 3.37 3.06 4.08
CA HIS A 82 2.56 3.06 2.86
C HIS A 82 3.05 2.07 1.77
N ASN A 83 4.34 1.75 1.77
CA ASN A 83 4.99 0.84 0.83
C ASN A 83 5.17 -0.59 1.38
N ARG A 84 4.75 -0.85 2.63
CA ARG A 84 4.85 -2.17 3.27
C ARG A 84 3.50 -2.78 3.57
N MET A 85 2.52 -1.95 3.95
CA MET A 85 1.18 -2.40 4.28
C MET A 85 0.29 -2.48 3.03
N LEU A 86 0.39 -3.59 2.31
CA LEU A 86 -0.11 -3.74 0.95
C LEU A 86 -1.22 -4.80 0.86
N PHE A 87 -2.20 -4.52 0.00
CA PHE A 87 -3.19 -5.46 -0.49
C PHE A 87 -2.90 -5.73 -1.98
N PHE A 88 -2.72 -7.00 -2.33
CA PHE A 88 -2.34 -7.42 -3.68
C PHE A 88 -3.58 -7.64 -4.55
N LYS A 89 -3.63 -6.96 -5.69
CA LYS A 89 -4.83 -6.90 -6.55
C LYS A 89 -5.17 -8.24 -7.20
N ASP A 90 -4.15 -9.02 -7.59
CA ASP A 90 -4.34 -10.22 -8.40
C ASP A 90 -4.60 -11.47 -7.54
N SER A 91 -3.91 -11.58 -6.39
CA SER A 91 -4.04 -12.75 -5.51
C SER A 91 -5.01 -12.53 -4.35
N GLY A 92 -5.32 -11.27 -4.01
CA GLY A 92 -6.01 -10.89 -2.79
C GLY A 92 -5.16 -11.05 -1.53
N ASP A 93 -3.86 -11.35 -1.66
CA ASP A 93 -2.98 -11.49 -0.49
C ASP A 93 -2.84 -10.17 0.25
N VAL A 94 -2.54 -10.31 1.55
CA VAL A 94 -2.30 -9.22 2.48
C VAL A 94 -0.86 -9.34 2.98
N SER A 95 -0.08 -8.26 2.92
CA SER A 95 1.29 -8.28 3.43
C SER A 95 1.34 -8.53 4.93
N GLN A 96 2.45 -9.11 5.40
CA GLN A 96 2.64 -9.46 6.81
C GLN A 96 2.51 -8.24 7.73
N GLU A 97 2.98 -7.07 7.27
CA GLU A 97 2.90 -5.83 8.04
C GLU A 97 1.47 -5.38 8.31
N VAL A 98 0.51 -5.70 7.44
CA VAL A 98 -0.90 -5.42 7.74
C VAL A 98 -1.39 -6.30 8.89
N TRP A 99 -1.05 -7.59 8.87
CA TRP A 99 -1.40 -8.51 9.95
C TRP A 99 -0.75 -8.10 11.27
N ASP A 100 0.54 -7.78 11.25
CA ASP A 100 1.29 -7.37 12.42
C ASP A 100 0.70 -6.10 13.06
N VAL A 101 0.38 -5.09 12.25
CA VAL A 101 -0.22 -3.84 12.73
C VAL A 101 -1.63 -4.06 13.27
N LEU A 102 -2.48 -4.83 12.58
CA LEU A 102 -3.83 -5.12 13.05
C LEU A 102 -3.81 -5.89 14.37
N LEU A 103 -2.95 -6.91 14.48
CA LEU A 103 -2.75 -7.65 15.72
C LEU A 103 -2.27 -6.72 16.83
N TYR A 104 -1.26 -5.88 16.56
CA TYR A 104 -0.76 -4.92 17.54
C TYR A 104 -1.86 -3.99 18.07
N GLN A 105 -2.77 -3.54 17.19
CA GLN A 105 -3.94 -2.75 17.60
C GLN A 105 -4.95 -3.57 18.42
N VAL A 106 -5.24 -4.82 18.03
CA VAL A 106 -6.11 -5.72 18.80
C VAL A 106 -5.55 -5.94 20.20
N LEU A 107 -4.25 -6.19 20.32
CA LEU A 107 -3.60 -6.41 21.61
C LEU A 107 -3.62 -5.13 22.46
N GLY A 108 -3.38 -3.96 21.88
CA GLY A 108 -3.45 -2.69 22.62
C GLY A 108 -4.84 -2.37 23.19
N GLU A 109 -5.90 -2.90 22.58
CA GLU A 109 -7.27 -2.73 23.06
C GLU A 109 -7.68 -3.76 24.14
N ASN A 110 -7.03 -4.92 24.18
CA ASN A 110 -7.51 -6.08 24.95
C ASN A 110 -6.50 -6.64 25.96
N ASP A 111 -5.20 -6.55 25.67
CA ASP A 111 -4.11 -7.16 26.46
C ASP A 111 -2.76 -6.44 26.21
N GLU A 112 -2.48 -5.41 27.01
CA GLU A 112 -1.22 -4.64 26.93
C GLU A 112 0.02 -5.50 27.20
N TRP A 113 -0.10 -6.57 28.01
CA TRP A 113 1.04 -7.44 28.29
C TRP A 113 1.40 -8.24 27.04
N LYS A 114 0.41 -8.86 26.39
CA LYS A 114 0.63 -9.57 25.12
C LYS A 114 1.06 -8.64 23.99
N GLN A 115 0.60 -7.38 23.99
CA GLN A 115 1.08 -6.38 23.03
C GLN A 115 2.60 -6.18 23.14
N LYS A 116 3.13 -6.02 24.36
CA LYS A 116 4.56 -5.86 24.60
C LYS A 116 5.34 -7.12 24.23
N GLU A 117 4.84 -8.29 24.62
CA GLU A 117 5.45 -9.58 24.25
C GLU A 117 5.54 -9.76 22.72
N PHE A 118 4.48 -9.42 21.99
CA PHE A 118 4.47 -9.44 20.53
C PHE A 118 5.48 -8.47 19.92
N TYR A 119 5.55 -7.24 20.44
CA TYR A 119 6.51 -6.25 19.97
C TYR A 119 7.96 -6.69 20.22
N GLU A 120 8.27 -7.18 21.42
CA GLU A 120 9.60 -7.71 21.76
C GLU A 120 9.97 -8.91 20.87
N ALA A 121 9.04 -9.83 20.64
CA ALA A 121 9.26 -10.96 19.73
C ALA A 121 9.59 -10.49 18.31
N HIS A 122 8.85 -9.48 17.79
CA HIS A 122 9.14 -8.88 16.49
C HIS A 122 10.55 -8.26 16.44
N MET A 123 10.89 -7.43 17.44
CA MET A 123 12.17 -6.72 17.47
C MET A 123 13.38 -7.65 17.63
N ASN A 124 13.20 -8.78 18.31
CA ASN A 124 14.25 -9.78 18.52
C ASN A 124 14.33 -10.83 17.40
N GLY A 125 13.40 -10.81 16.43
CA GLY A 125 13.32 -11.82 15.38
C GLY A 125 12.87 -13.20 15.89
N ASP A 126 12.15 -13.25 17.00
CA ASP A 126 11.55 -14.47 17.55
C ASP A 126 10.25 -14.79 16.79
N TYR A 127 10.41 -15.44 15.64
CA TYR A 127 9.30 -15.81 14.76
C TYR A 127 8.33 -16.80 15.40
N ASP A 128 8.81 -17.72 16.25
CA ASP A 128 7.97 -18.76 16.85
C ASP A 128 6.99 -18.13 17.84
N THR A 129 7.47 -17.25 18.72
CA THR A 129 6.61 -16.51 19.66
C THR A 129 5.65 -15.58 18.91
N LYS A 130 6.15 -14.85 17.90
CA LYS A 130 5.33 -13.95 17.09
C LYS A 130 4.18 -14.69 16.40
N GLU A 131 4.48 -15.82 15.76
CA GLU A 131 3.47 -16.63 15.07
C GLU A 131 2.49 -17.26 16.04
N SER A 132 2.96 -17.74 17.20
CA SER A 132 2.07 -18.27 18.24
C SER A 132 1.04 -17.23 18.73
N ILE A 133 1.43 -15.95 18.82
CA ILE A 133 0.50 -14.88 19.19
C ILE A 133 -0.47 -14.58 18.04
N HIS A 134 0.00 -14.57 16.79
CA HIS A 134 -0.87 -14.47 15.61
C HIS A 134 -1.94 -15.56 15.58
N GLU A 135 -1.56 -16.82 15.83
CA GLU A 135 -2.50 -17.93 15.90
C GLU A 135 -3.52 -17.76 17.03
N GLN A 136 -3.06 -17.34 18.21
CA GLN A 136 -3.92 -17.14 19.38
C GLN A 136 -4.99 -16.06 19.15
N TYR A 137 -4.66 -14.97 18.46
CA TYR A 137 -5.54 -13.82 18.24
C TYR A 137 -6.10 -13.75 16.81
N ARG A 138 -5.95 -14.82 16.03
CA ARG A 138 -6.30 -14.87 14.61
C ARG A 138 -7.73 -14.41 14.35
N SER A 139 -8.69 -14.88 15.14
CA SER A 139 -10.11 -14.55 14.98
C SER A 139 -10.38 -13.05 15.14
N GLN A 140 -9.77 -12.42 16.15
CA GLN A 140 -9.92 -10.99 16.42
C GLN A 140 -9.23 -10.16 15.33
N THR A 141 -8.05 -10.55 14.90
CA THR A 141 -7.31 -9.87 13.82
C THR A 141 -8.06 -9.96 12.49
N MET A 142 -8.63 -11.13 12.16
CA MET A 142 -9.49 -11.32 10.98
C MET A 142 -10.75 -10.46 11.05
N ALA A 143 -11.41 -10.40 12.21
CA ALA A 143 -12.58 -9.55 12.39
C ALA A 143 -12.24 -8.05 12.20
N LYS A 144 -11.08 -7.60 12.70
CA LYS A 144 -10.61 -6.22 12.53
C LYS A 144 -10.27 -5.91 11.07
N LEU A 145 -9.69 -6.87 10.34
CA LEU A 145 -9.46 -6.74 8.91
C LEU A 145 -10.78 -6.60 8.14
N LEU A 146 -11.77 -7.44 8.43
CA LEU A 146 -13.08 -7.39 7.77
C LEU A 146 -13.78 -6.05 8.03
N ASP A 147 -13.84 -5.61 9.28
CA ASP A 147 -14.43 -4.32 9.66
C ASP A 147 -13.76 -3.15 8.92
N HIS A 148 -12.43 -3.17 8.82
CA HIS A 148 -11.67 -2.19 8.05
C HIS A 148 -12.04 -2.21 6.56
N ILE A 149 -12.08 -3.40 5.94
CA ILE A 149 -12.44 -3.55 4.53
C ILE A 149 -13.86 -3.04 4.25
N ASP A 150 -14.84 -3.51 5.02
CA ASP A 150 -16.26 -3.15 4.82
C ASP A 150 -16.48 -1.65 5.07
N SER A 151 -15.89 -1.10 6.13
CA SER A 151 -15.95 0.34 6.44
C SER A 151 -15.32 1.18 5.34
N PHE A 152 -14.16 0.76 4.81
CA PHE A 152 -13.48 1.48 3.74
C PHE A 152 -14.27 1.43 2.42
N LEU A 153 -14.78 0.25 2.04
CA LEU A 153 -15.60 0.09 0.83
C LEU A 153 -16.85 0.98 0.89
N TYR A 154 -17.52 1.03 2.04
CA TYR A 154 -18.65 1.93 2.26
C TYR A 154 -18.26 3.41 2.10
N GLN A 155 -17.15 3.85 2.70
CA GLN A 155 -16.67 5.23 2.56
C GLN A 155 -16.32 5.57 1.11
N LEU A 156 -15.71 4.64 0.38
CA LEU A 156 -15.34 4.82 -1.01
C LEU A 156 -16.56 4.93 -1.94
N GLU A 157 -17.60 4.13 -1.68
CA GLU A 157 -18.88 4.25 -2.35
C GLU A 157 -19.51 5.63 -2.10
N LYS A 158 -19.57 6.08 -0.84
CA LYS A 158 -20.05 7.42 -0.48
C LYS A 158 -19.26 8.56 -1.11
N LEU A 159 -17.96 8.37 -1.33
CA LEU A 159 -17.14 9.34 -2.06
C LEU A 159 -17.48 9.34 -3.56
N SER A 160 -17.70 8.16 -4.14
CA SER A 160 -18.06 7.99 -5.54
C SER A 160 -19.45 8.56 -5.86
N GLU A 161 -20.41 8.46 -4.94
CA GLU A 161 -21.73 9.09 -5.08
C GLU A 161 -21.66 10.62 -5.28
N LYS A 162 -20.63 11.29 -4.75
CA LYS A 162 -20.45 12.75 -4.88
C LYS A 162 -20.09 13.18 -6.30
N THR A 163 -19.73 12.25 -7.16
CA THR A 163 -19.36 12.50 -8.55
C THR A 163 -20.57 12.46 -9.48
N TYR A 164 -21.73 11.98 -9.03
CA TYR A 164 -22.93 11.90 -9.86
C TYR A 164 -23.42 13.30 -10.30
N GLY A 165 -23.73 13.42 -11.59
CA GLY A 165 -24.17 14.68 -12.20
C GLY A 165 -23.08 15.74 -12.37
N ARG A 166 -21.82 15.42 -12.08
CA ARG A 166 -20.67 16.32 -12.30
C ARG A 166 -20.23 16.24 -13.77
N SER A 167 -20.04 17.40 -14.40
CA SER A 167 -19.47 17.47 -15.75
C SER A 167 -17.97 17.21 -15.73
N VAL A 168 -17.48 16.49 -16.74
CA VAL A 168 -16.02 16.29 -16.94
C VAL A 168 -15.35 17.61 -17.35
N ASP A 169 -16.06 18.50 -18.03
CA ASP A 169 -15.51 19.80 -18.45
C ASP A 169 -15.19 20.69 -17.24
N ASP A 170 -16.05 20.66 -16.22
CA ASP A 170 -15.84 21.39 -14.96
C ASP A 170 -14.87 20.67 -14.02
N HIS A 171 -14.71 19.36 -14.19
CA HIS A 171 -13.91 18.48 -13.34
C HIS A 171 -13.02 17.54 -14.17
N PRO A 172 -11.99 18.07 -14.86
CA PRO A 172 -11.20 17.30 -15.83
C PRO A 172 -10.38 16.16 -15.23
N ARG A 173 -10.13 16.18 -13.91
CA ARG A 173 -9.43 15.10 -13.19
C ARG A 173 -10.36 13.98 -12.69
N LEU A 174 -11.67 14.18 -12.78
CA LEU A 174 -12.66 13.24 -12.25
C LEU A 174 -12.54 11.84 -12.87
N PRO A 175 -12.32 11.66 -14.19
CA PRO A 175 -12.15 10.34 -14.77
C PRO A 175 -10.96 9.57 -14.16
N LEU A 176 -9.85 10.26 -13.90
CA LEU A 176 -8.66 9.65 -13.31
C LEU A 176 -8.89 9.27 -11.84
N ILE A 177 -9.54 10.14 -11.07
CA ILE A 177 -9.92 9.86 -9.68
C ILE A 177 -10.82 8.61 -9.62
N LEU A 178 -11.81 8.52 -10.51
CA LEU A 178 -12.72 7.37 -10.56
C LEU A 178 -11.99 6.07 -10.91
N ARG A 179 -11.07 6.09 -11.89
CA ARG A 179 -10.24 4.91 -12.19
C ARG A 179 -9.37 4.48 -11.01
N HIS A 180 -8.78 5.43 -10.28
CA HIS A 180 -8.01 5.12 -9.07
C HIS A 180 -8.92 4.50 -7.98
N ASN A 181 -10.11 5.07 -7.77
CA ASN A 181 -11.07 4.52 -6.82
C ASN A 181 -11.51 3.10 -7.21
N GLU A 182 -11.76 2.84 -8.49
CA GLU A 182 -12.09 1.50 -9.00
C GLU A 182 -10.96 0.50 -8.74
N PHE A 183 -9.71 0.87 -9.06
CA PHE A 183 -8.53 0.04 -8.77
C PHE A 183 -8.44 -0.34 -7.29
N VAL A 184 -8.63 0.64 -6.39
CA VAL A 184 -8.58 0.40 -4.95
C VAL A 184 -9.76 -0.46 -4.50
N ARG A 185 -10.99 -0.14 -4.94
CA ARG A 185 -12.20 -0.90 -4.60
C ARG A 185 -12.06 -2.37 -4.99
N ASP A 186 -11.66 -2.63 -6.23
CA ASP A 186 -11.58 -3.98 -6.77
C ASP A 186 -10.49 -4.79 -6.05
N THR A 187 -9.38 -4.14 -5.67
CA THR A 187 -8.36 -4.77 -4.82
C THR A 187 -8.91 -5.14 -3.45
N PHE A 188 -9.66 -4.26 -2.78
CA PHE A 188 -10.27 -4.55 -1.48
C PHE A 188 -11.32 -5.66 -1.57
N LEU A 189 -12.13 -5.69 -2.62
CA LEU A 189 -13.08 -6.77 -2.87
C LEU A 189 -12.38 -8.11 -3.09
N THR A 190 -11.24 -8.12 -3.78
CA THR A 190 -10.45 -9.33 -3.99
C THR A 190 -9.88 -9.87 -2.67
N VAL A 191 -9.35 -9.00 -1.80
CA VAL A 191 -8.93 -9.38 -0.45
C VAL A 191 -10.12 -9.93 0.35
N ARG A 192 -11.26 -9.22 0.32
CA ARG A 192 -12.47 -9.65 1.03
C ARG A 192 -12.91 -11.06 0.63
N SER A 193 -12.95 -11.32 -0.68
CA SER A 193 -13.33 -12.62 -1.23
C SER A 193 -12.35 -13.72 -0.82
N ARG A 194 -11.03 -13.44 -0.84
CA ARG A 194 -10.01 -14.43 -0.43
C ARG A 194 -10.14 -14.91 1.02
N TYR A 195 -10.45 -14.00 1.94
CA TYR A 195 -10.37 -14.28 3.37
C TYR A 195 -11.73 -14.54 4.03
N PHE A 196 -12.85 -14.16 3.39
CA PHE A 196 -14.18 -14.15 4.03
C PHE A 196 -15.32 -14.72 3.18
N GLU A 197 -15.04 -15.26 1.99
CA GLU A 197 -16.01 -15.92 1.10
C GLU A 197 -15.54 -17.34 0.71
#